data_AF-A0A954KZ96-F1
#
_entry.id   AF-A0A954KZ96-F1
#
_cell.length_a   1.000
_cell.length_b   1.000
_cell.length_c   1.000
_cell.angle_alpha   90.00
_cell.angle_beta   90.00
_cell.angle_gamma   90.00
#
_symmetry.space_group_name_H-M   'P 1'
#
loop_
_entity.id
_entity.type
_entity.pdbx_description
1 polymer ?
#
loop_
_entity_poly.entity_id
_entity_poly.type
_entity_poly.pdbx_seq_one_letter_code
_entity_poly.pdbx_strand_id
1 'polypeptide(L)'
;SETSTDDNSPAHQPPDVPGVALAAAQTVASAEIPFVLSLLLEPLKHARDRRRSAREFVSTHIEESTDTDGTLHGSLMNDIAQWMAPIVRMSVWSAAFQQDWCGSRSGRRWRSFLDRTALMLTPDGFLTTQRTKESDLPANNDDVSVMNTAVAVCGKSESSPTVRQVRDLSDGRKISKVLRKAVSTKQRKDKTPKKKSKALSCQSDWASAAILRNTRNIDADALSLTWDSSQVRLGLSVCGTSLISGDWACDVRVNGQLLQPNTFSCSCWYDDNEAAFAELEAKNDDGLIMVRHVLLSLDQHYAVVTDTVTAPSADDVVEFESHLPLAASIVMEKNSITRDVFLHGDYVSTRAVPLWVPDDRIQQTDGNCDQDDRRLTLSDKGTGGTCTALLLDWHPERRTSEPDWARLTVTEDRRVVTRHEAAGFRLRISDLQLMLYRNLRGGQVFRAVLGHHTRNETVYGKISSTGDVEPIVMVEAGGQSEGQDPN
;
A
#
# COMPACT_ATOMS: atom_id res chain seq x y z
N SER A 1 10.42 -1.62 -21.99
CA SER A 1 11.41 -0.73 -22.63
C SER A 1 10.91 0.71 -22.60
N GLU A 2 10.98 1.32 -21.44
CA GLU A 2 11.07 2.77 -21.25
C GLU A 2 12.07 2.90 -20.10
N THR A 3 13.31 3.21 -20.45
CA THR A 3 14.40 3.50 -19.53
C THR A 3 14.09 4.83 -18.86
N SER A 4 13.63 4.77 -17.61
CA SER A 4 13.59 5.91 -16.70
C SER A 4 15.03 6.33 -16.41
N THR A 5 15.42 7.51 -16.87
CA THR A 5 16.68 8.15 -16.53
C THR A 5 16.70 8.50 -15.05
N ASP A 6 17.73 8.04 -14.34
CA ASP A 6 18.07 8.43 -12.98
C ASP A 6 18.23 9.96 -12.89
N ASP A 7 17.16 10.65 -12.49
CA ASP A 7 17.23 12.00 -11.97
C ASP A 7 17.34 11.88 -10.45
N ASN A 8 18.56 11.64 -9.98
CA ASN A 8 18.91 11.62 -8.56
C ASN A 8 18.99 13.07 -8.02
N SER A 9 17.92 13.83 -8.24
CA SER A 9 17.69 15.09 -7.56
C SER A 9 17.45 14.79 -6.08
N PRO A 10 18.08 15.51 -5.13
CA PRO A 10 17.89 15.25 -3.71
C PRO A 10 16.39 15.28 -3.42
N ALA A 11 15.85 14.18 -2.88
CA ALA A 11 14.46 14.07 -2.50
C ALA A 11 14.10 15.32 -1.70
N HIS A 12 13.33 16.21 -2.33
CA HIS A 12 12.94 17.46 -1.74
C HIS A 12 12.08 17.04 -0.56
N GLN A 13 12.64 17.06 0.67
CA GLN A 13 11.86 16.77 1.86
C GLN A 13 10.62 17.66 1.78
N PRO A 14 9.42 17.06 1.81
CA PRO A 14 8.21 17.87 1.79
C PRO A 14 8.30 18.83 2.98
N PRO A 15 7.90 20.11 2.79
CA PRO A 15 7.80 21.02 3.92
C PRO A 15 6.93 20.37 5.01
N ASP A 16 7.21 20.66 6.29
CA ASP A 16 6.38 20.19 7.41
C ASP A 16 4.91 20.49 7.11
N VAL A 17 4.16 19.47 6.71
CA VAL A 17 2.73 19.61 6.44
C VAL A 17 2.06 19.77 7.80
N PRO A 18 1.44 20.92 8.11
CA PRO A 18 0.83 21.13 9.41
C PRO A 18 -0.19 20.05 9.72
N GLY A 19 -0.27 19.62 10.98
CA GLY A 19 -1.25 18.62 11.41
C GLY A 19 -2.68 18.98 10.98
N VAL A 20 -3.49 17.97 10.64
CA VAL A 20 -4.72 18.17 9.85
C VAL A 20 -5.70 19.15 10.49
N ALA A 21 -5.87 19.11 11.81
CA ALA A 21 -6.74 20.06 12.52
C ALA A 21 -6.28 21.52 12.35
N LEU A 22 -4.97 21.76 12.35
CA LEU A 22 -4.40 23.07 12.09
C LEU A 22 -4.57 23.47 10.62
N ALA A 23 -4.31 22.55 9.68
CA ALA A 23 -4.50 22.77 8.25
C ALA A 23 -5.96 23.13 7.89
N ALA A 24 -6.92 22.37 8.42
CA ALA A 24 -8.34 22.62 8.21
C ALA A 24 -8.78 23.95 8.83
N ALA A 25 -8.38 24.23 10.07
CA ALA A 25 -8.70 25.49 10.74
C ALA A 25 -8.09 26.71 10.02
N GLN A 26 -6.85 26.61 9.55
CA GLN A 26 -6.19 27.65 8.76
C GLN A 26 -6.90 27.88 7.43
N THR A 27 -7.30 26.83 6.73
CA THR A 27 -8.06 26.96 5.47
C THR A 27 -9.42 27.63 5.69
N VAL A 28 -10.13 27.29 6.76
CA VAL A 28 -11.40 27.96 7.09
C VAL A 28 -11.18 29.46 7.35
N ALA A 29 -10.20 29.81 8.20
CA ALA A 29 -9.97 31.18 8.64
C ALA A 29 -9.39 32.08 7.53
N SER A 30 -8.41 31.57 6.78
CA SER A 30 -7.62 32.35 5.82
C SER A 30 -8.19 32.36 4.42
N ALA A 31 -9.05 31.38 4.07
CA ALA A 31 -9.60 31.25 2.74
C ALA A 31 -11.13 31.19 2.70
N GLU A 32 -11.75 30.20 3.35
CA GLU A 32 -13.19 29.97 3.18
C GLU A 32 -14.02 31.18 3.60
N ILE A 33 -13.85 31.67 4.83
CA ILE A 33 -14.62 32.80 5.35
C ILE A 33 -14.37 34.07 4.50
N PRO A 34 -13.11 34.49 4.23
CA PRO A 34 -12.85 35.64 3.37
C PRO A 34 -13.43 35.49 1.95
N PHE A 35 -13.38 34.30 1.37
CA PHE A 35 -13.94 34.03 0.05
C PHE A 35 -15.45 34.19 0.05
N VAL A 36 -16.17 33.53 0.97
CA VAL A 36 -17.64 33.61 1.05
C VAL A 36 -18.09 35.05 1.33
N LEU A 37 -17.46 35.74 2.26
CA LEU A 37 -17.78 37.14 2.55
C LEU A 37 -17.51 38.05 1.34
N SER A 38 -16.46 37.79 0.55
CA SER A 38 -16.18 38.56 -0.66
C SER A 38 -17.23 38.38 -1.77
N LEU A 39 -17.96 37.26 -1.76
CA LEU A 39 -19.05 36.99 -2.70
C LEU A 39 -20.34 37.67 -2.22
N LEU A 40 -20.67 37.49 -0.94
CA LEU A 40 -21.89 38.05 -0.35
C LEU A 40 -21.86 39.59 -0.23
N LEU A 41 -20.67 40.16 -0.02
CA LEU A 41 -20.47 41.58 0.22
C LEU A 41 -19.67 42.25 -0.91
N GLU A 42 -19.84 41.78 -2.16
CA GLU A 42 -19.10 42.28 -3.33
C GLU A 42 -19.10 43.81 -3.51
N PRO A 43 -20.17 44.57 -3.18
CA PRO A 43 -20.14 46.04 -3.27
C PRO A 43 -19.16 46.73 -2.33
N LEU A 44 -18.65 46.03 -1.29
CA LEU A 44 -17.72 46.63 -0.34
C LEU A 44 -16.33 46.84 -0.95
N LYS A 45 -15.72 47.97 -0.60
CA LYS A 45 -14.32 48.27 -0.91
C LYS A 45 -13.46 47.12 -0.36
N HIS A 46 -12.57 46.57 -1.19
CA HIS A 46 -11.68 45.41 -0.91
C HIS A 46 -12.30 44.01 -0.99
N ALA A 47 -13.58 43.84 -1.33
CA ALA A 47 -14.16 42.50 -1.52
C ALA A 47 -13.36 41.67 -2.54
N ARG A 48 -13.00 42.27 -3.69
CA ARG A 48 -12.19 41.62 -4.73
C ARG A 48 -10.78 41.24 -4.25
N ASP A 49 -10.14 42.09 -3.46
CA ASP A 49 -8.79 41.82 -2.93
C ASP A 49 -8.82 40.65 -1.95
N ARG A 50 -9.84 40.60 -1.08
CA ARG A 50 -10.09 39.47 -0.17
C ARG A 50 -10.35 38.17 -0.94
N ARG A 51 -11.16 38.24 -2.00
CA ARG A 51 -11.40 37.09 -2.89
C ARG A 51 -10.10 36.57 -3.49
N ARG A 52 -9.26 37.47 -4.01
CA ARG A 52 -7.96 37.11 -4.61
C ARG A 52 -7.05 36.43 -3.59
N SER A 53 -6.87 37.03 -2.41
CA SER A 53 -6.03 36.49 -1.35
C SER A 53 -6.50 35.10 -0.88
N ALA A 54 -7.82 34.90 -0.74
CA ALA A 54 -8.37 33.58 -0.40
C ALA A 54 -8.08 32.53 -1.48
N ARG A 55 -8.24 32.88 -2.76
CA ARG A 55 -7.94 31.98 -3.89
C ARG A 55 -6.45 31.61 -3.94
N GLU A 56 -5.57 32.58 -3.69
CA GLU A 56 -4.12 32.37 -3.63
C GLU A 56 -3.78 31.41 -2.48
N PHE A 57 -4.33 31.64 -1.29
CA PHE A 57 -4.14 30.76 -0.13
C PHE A 57 -4.54 29.31 -0.42
N VAL A 58 -5.75 29.08 -0.96
CA VAL A 58 -6.19 27.70 -1.27
C VAL A 58 -5.35 27.06 -2.37
N SER A 59 -4.93 27.86 -3.36
CA SER A 59 -4.08 27.36 -4.44
C SER A 59 -2.75 26.86 -3.89
N THR A 60 -2.10 27.65 -3.02
CA THR A 60 -0.89 27.26 -2.29
C THR A 60 -1.15 26.05 -1.41
N HIS A 61 -2.24 26.04 -0.64
CA HIS A 61 -2.55 24.94 0.28
C HIS A 61 -2.76 23.59 -0.44
N ILE A 62 -3.46 23.58 -1.58
CA ILE A 62 -3.58 22.39 -2.43
C ILE A 62 -2.19 21.96 -2.94
N GLU A 63 -1.37 22.91 -3.36
CA GLU A 63 -0.05 22.63 -3.91
C GLU A 63 0.95 22.12 -2.88
N GLU A 64 0.82 22.52 -1.62
CA GLU A 64 1.63 22.06 -0.48
C GLU A 64 1.12 20.74 0.12
N SER A 65 -0.14 20.36 -0.12
CA SER A 65 -0.76 19.15 0.44
C SER A 65 -0.80 17.98 -0.54
N THR A 66 -0.57 18.23 -1.83
CA THR A 66 -0.67 17.22 -2.89
C THR A 66 0.50 17.30 -3.86
N ASP A 67 0.98 16.14 -4.30
CA ASP A 67 1.98 16.01 -5.34
C ASP A 67 1.43 16.60 -6.67
N THR A 68 2.33 16.83 -7.63
CA THR A 68 2.05 17.22 -9.00
C THR A 68 1.00 16.35 -9.69
N ASP A 69 0.91 15.07 -9.35
CA ASP A 69 -0.06 14.12 -9.89
C ASP A 69 -1.39 14.07 -9.10
N GLY A 70 -1.50 14.86 -8.03
CA GLY A 70 -2.66 14.95 -7.16
C GLY A 70 -2.65 13.98 -5.96
N THR A 71 -1.63 13.14 -5.79
CA THR A 71 -1.55 12.25 -4.62
C THR A 71 -1.44 13.07 -3.34
N LEU A 72 -2.33 12.80 -2.37
CA LEU A 72 -2.35 13.48 -1.08
C LEU A 72 -1.23 12.97 -0.19
N HIS A 73 -0.56 13.88 0.52
CA HIS A 73 0.44 13.51 1.52
C HIS A 73 -0.15 12.57 2.59
N GLY A 74 0.61 11.53 2.98
CA GLY A 74 0.19 10.48 3.90
C GLY A 74 -0.32 11.00 5.25
N SER A 75 0.27 12.10 5.73
CA SER A 75 -0.09 12.75 7.00
C SER A 75 -1.50 13.33 7.01
N LEU A 76 -2.10 13.60 5.84
CA LEU A 76 -3.44 14.14 5.71
C LEU A 76 -4.51 13.07 5.49
N MET A 77 -4.13 11.80 5.24
CA MET A 77 -5.08 10.75 4.88
C MET A 77 -6.08 10.42 5.99
N ASN A 78 -5.69 10.51 7.26
CA ASN A 78 -6.57 10.14 8.37
C ASN A 78 -7.75 11.09 8.58
N ASP A 79 -7.62 12.33 8.12
CA ASP A 79 -8.59 13.40 8.34
C ASP A 79 -8.94 14.09 7.00
N ILE A 80 -8.93 13.31 5.91
CA ILE A 80 -9.11 13.82 4.56
C ILE A 80 -10.42 14.61 4.39
N ALA A 81 -11.53 14.14 4.97
CA ALA A 81 -12.80 14.84 4.90
C ALA A 81 -12.72 16.23 5.54
N GLN A 82 -12.05 16.35 6.68
CA GLN A 82 -11.89 17.62 7.39
C GLN A 82 -11.05 18.61 6.58
N TRP A 83 -9.97 18.12 5.97
CA TRP A 83 -9.12 18.90 5.06
C TRP A 83 -9.86 19.33 3.78
N MET A 84 -10.62 18.42 3.17
CA MET A 84 -11.38 18.67 1.94
C MET A 84 -12.56 19.61 2.13
N ALA A 85 -13.28 19.50 3.25
CA ALA A 85 -14.56 20.16 3.47
C ALA A 85 -14.56 21.68 3.18
N PRO A 86 -13.61 22.50 3.67
CA PRO A 86 -13.58 23.93 3.33
C PRO A 86 -13.38 24.19 1.83
N ILE A 87 -12.53 23.39 1.15
CA ILE A 87 -12.27 23.51 -0.29
C ILE A 87 -13.53 23.17 -1.10
N VAL A 88 -14.24 22.11 -0.69
CA VAL A 88 -15.50 21.70 -1.30
C VAL A 88 -16.58 22.78 -1.11
N ARG A 89 -16.72 23.35 0.08
CA ARG A 89 -17.67 24.44 0.33
C ARG A 89 -17.34 25.67 -0.50
N MET A 90 -16.07 26.06 -0.60
CA MET A 90 -15.66 27.14 -1.51
C MET A 90 -16.01 26.85 -2.97
N SER A 91 -15.85 25.60 -3.41
CA SER A 91 -16.23 25.16 -4.76
C SER A 91 -17.74 25.28 -5.00
N VAL A 92 -18.58 24.93 -4.02
CA VAL A 92 -20.04 25.11 -4.06
C VAL A 92 -20.41 26.59 -4.20
N TRP A 93 -19.83 27.47 -3.38
CA TRP A 93 -20.06 28.91 -3.46
C TRP A 93 -19.59 29.50 -4.78
N SER A 94 -18.43 29.05 -5.27
CA SER A 94 -17.90 29.41 -6.58
C SER A 94 -18.87 29.08 -7.71
N ALA A 95 -19.44 27.87 -7.71
CA ALA A 95 -20.42 27.46 -8.71
C ALA A 95 -21.69 28.32 -8.64
N ALA A 96 -22.19 28.62 -7.43
CA ALA A 96 -23.39 29.43 -7.23
C ALA A 96 -23.24 30.88 -7.70
N PHE A 97 -22.05 31.47 -7.53
CA PHE A 97 -21.77 32.87 -7.90
C PHE A 97 -21.06 33.01 -9.26
N GLN A 98 -20.79 31.91 -9.96
CA GLN A 98 -20.03 31.88 -11.21
C GLN A 98 -18.66 32.58 -11.08
N GLN A 99 -17.97 32.33 -9.97
CA GLN A 99 -16.64 32.89 -9.68
C GLN A 99 -15.65 31.75 -9.51
N ASP A 100 -14.40 31.91 -9.91
CA ASP A 100 -13.37 30.90 -9.62
C ASP A 100 -12.96 30.91 -8.14
N TRP A 101 -12.81 29.74 -7.52
CA TRP A 101 -12.29 29.58 -6.16
C TRP A 101 -10.78 29.29 -6.09
N CYS A 102 -10.14 28.94 -7.20
CA CYS A 102 -8.70 28.68 -7.29
C CYS A 102 -8.13 29.09 -8.65
N GLY A 103 -6.80 28.96 -8.81
CA GLY A 103 -6.14 29.09 -10.11
C GLY A 103 -6.33 27.88 -11.01
N SER A 104 -6.11 28.02 -12.32
CA SER A 104 -6.29 26.92 -13.29
C SER A 104 -5.35 25.73 -13.05
N ARG A 105 -4.11 25.99 -12.59
CA ARG A 105 -3.13 24.97 -12.20
C ARG A 105 -3.63 24.16 -11.00
N SER A 106 -3.95 24.82 -9.89
CA SER A 106 -4.41 24.17 -8.66
C SER A 106 -5.78 23.50 -8.85
N GLY A 107 -6.66 24.06 -9.70
CA GLY A 107 -7.91 23.42 -10.09
C GLY A 107 -7.70 22.13 -10.92
N ARG A 108 -6.64 22.04 -11.73
CA ARG A 108 -6.24 20.76 -12.36
C ARG A 108 -5.72 19.78 -11.33
N ARG A 109 -4.84 20.21 -10.42
CA ARG A 109 -4.29 19.38 -9.35
C ARG A 109 -5.39 18.84 -8.44
N TRP A 110 -6.36 19.66 -8.05
CA TRP A 110 -7.57 19.25 -7.31
C TRP A 110 -8.36 18.16 -8.03
N ARG A 111 -8.57 18.28 -9.35
CA ARG A 111 -9.26 17.25 -10.14
C ARG A 111 -8.47 15.93 -10.22
N SER A 112 -7.14 16.00 -10.24
CA SER A 112 -6.29 14.80 -10.18
C SER A 112 -6.34 14.18 -8.78
N PHE A 113 -6.29 15.00 -7.73
CA PHE A 113 -6.49 14.56 -6.35
C PHE A 113 -7.79 13.78 -6.18
N LEU A 114 -8.93 14.30 -6.66
CA LEU A 114 -10.19 13.56 -6.61
C LEU A 114 -10.15 12.21 -7.35
N ASP A 115 -9.38 12.11 -8.44
CA ASP A 115 -9.20 10.84 -9.16
C ASP A 115 -8.35 9.85 -8.36
N ARG A 116 -7.33 10.32 -7.65
CA ARG A 116 -6.42 9.51 -6.82
C ARG A 116 -7.11 9.05 -5.53
N THR A 117 -7.75 9.97 -4.81
CA THR A 117 -8.49 9.67 -3.58
C THR A 117 -9.62 8.68 -3.83
N ALA A 118 -10.34 8.80 -4.94
CA ALA A 118 -11.38 7.82 -5.27
C ALA A 118 -10.82 6.39 -5.42
N LEU A 119 -9.57 6.21 -5.88
CA LEU A 119 -8.94 4.89 -5.97
C LEU A 119 -8.56 4.31 -4.59
N MET A 120 -8.37 5.17 -3.58
CA MET A 120 -8.04 4.78 -2.20
C MET A 120 -9.29 4.48 -1.35
N LEU A 121 -10.50 4.79 -1.85
CA LEU A 121 -11.72 4.46 -1.13
C LEU A 121 -11.97 2.95 -1.11
N THR A 122 -12.19 2.45 0.10
CA THR A 122 -12.77 1.15 0.39
C THR A 122 -14.26 1.15 0.08
N PRO A 123 -14.90 -0.02 0.05
CA PRO A 123 -16.32 -0.12 -0.28
C PRO A 123 -17.26 0.35 0.81
N ASP A 124 -16.76 0.32 2.04
CA ASP A 124 -17.43 0.93 3.19
C ASP A 124 -17.34 2.47 3.14
N GLY A 125 -16.57 3.02 2.21
CA GLY A 125 -16.45 4.45 1.98
C GLY A 125 -15.30 5.13 2.71
N PHE A 126 -14.56 4.39 3.52
CA PHE A 126 -13.36 4.89 4.20
C PHE A 126 -12.14 4.82 3.30
N LEU A 127 -11.12 5.60 3.56
CA LEU A 127 -9.80 5.34 2.99
C LEU A 127 -9.22 4.04 3.54
N THR A 128 -8.50 3.30 2.70
CA THR A 128 -7.88 2.01 3.04
C THR A 128 -6.95 2.07 4.26
N THR A 129 -6.38 3.24 4.58
CA THR A 129 -5.48 3.46 5.72
C THR A 129 -6.16 3.96 7.00
N GLN A 130 -7.48 4.19 7.00
CA GLN A 130 -8.19 4.75 8.15
C GLN A 130 -8.75 3.71 9.14
N ARG A 131 -8.44 3.95 10.43
CA ARG A 131 -9.08 3.51 11.70
C ARG A 131 -9.59 2.07 11.86
N THR A 132 -9.06 1.42 12.89
CA THR A 132 -9.74 0.38 13.68
C THR A 132 -10.93 1.01 14.44
N LYS A 133 -12.08 0.32 14.51
CA LYS A 133 -13.33 0.76 15.17
C LYS A 133 -13.24 0.89 16.71
N GLU A 134 -12.19 1.49 17.27
CA GLU A 134 -12.09 1.73 18.72
C GLU A 134 -12.73 3.03 19.19
N SER A 135 -13.18 3.91 18.28
CA SER A 135 -14.08 4.99 18.67
C SER A 135 -15.53 4.52 18.55
N ASP A 136 -16.25 4.41 19.67
CA ASP A 136 -17.69 4.12 19.79
C ASP A 136 -18.62 5.14 19.09
N LEU A 137 -18.08 6.05 18.29
CA LEU A 137 -18.88 6.99 17.51
C LEU A 137 -19.35 6.28 16.22
N PRO A 138 -20.65 6.37 15.88
CA PRO A 138 -21.12 5.84 14.61
C PRO A 138 -20.31 6.47 13.49
N ALA A 139 -19.76 5.63 12.62
CA ALA A 139 -18.99 6.08 11.48
C ALA A 139 -19.92 6.90 10.57
N ASN A 140 -19.95 8.22 10.79
CA ASN A 140 -20.50 9.11 9.79
C ASN A 140 -19.63 8.92 8.56
N ASN A 141 -20.26 8.53 7.45
CA ASN A 141 -19.63 8.27 6.16
C ASN A 141 -19.23 9.60 5.49
N ASP A 142 -18.56 10.47 6.26
CA ASP A 142 -18.26 11.85 5.93
C ASP A 142 -17.29 11.90 4.74
N ASP A 143 -16.35 10.97 4.64
CA ASP A 143 -15.41 10.85 3.52
C ASP A 143 -16.12 10.72 2.17
N VAL A 144 -17.00 9.72 2.00
CA VAL A 144 -17.75 9.54 0.74
C VAL A 144 -18.70 10.69 0.48
N SER A 145 -19.36 11.22 1.51
CA SER A 145 -20.29 12.34 1.36
C SER A 145 -19.59 13.61 0.86
N VAL A 146 -18.45 13.95 1.47
CA VAL A 146 -17.61 15.08 1.05
C VAL A 146 -17.03 14.83 -0.34
N MET A 147 -16.55 13.62 -0.63
CA MET A 147 -16.08 13.23 -1.97
C MET A 147 -17.18 13.33 -3.03
N ASN A 148 -18.39 12.86 -2.75
CA ASN A 148 -19.53 12.90 -3.66
C ASN A 148 -19.91 14.35 -4.00
N THR A 149 -19.90 15.21 -2.99
CA THR A 149 -20.10 16.66 -3.19
C THR A 149 -18.95 17.25 -4.01
N ALA A 150 -17.70 16.91 -3.68
CA ALA A 150 -16.52 17.42 -4.37
C ALA A 150 -16.52 17.08 -5.87
N VAL A 151 -16.83 15.84 -6.23
CA VAL A 151 -16.87 15.43 -7.63
C VAL A 151 -18.02 16.08 -8.40
N ALA A 152 -19.16 16.33 -7.74
CA ALA A 152 -20.30 17.02 -8.35
C ALA A 152 -20.01 18.49 -8.70
N VAL A 153 -19.21 19.18 -7.87
CA VAL A 153 -18.91 20.61 -8.08
C VAL A 153 -17.59 20.89 -8.79
N CYS A 154 -16.73 19.88 -9.01
CA CYS A 154 -15.43 20.07 -9.67
C CYS A 154 -15.49 20.14 -11.20
N GLY A 155 -16.69 20.09 -11.79
CA GLY A 155 -16.89 20.14 -13.25
C GLY A 155 -16.46 18.86 -13.98
N LYS A 156 -16.33 17.72 -13.29
CA LYS A 156 -16.13 16.43 -13.95
C LYS A 156 -17.42 15.97 -14.61
N SER A 157 -17.28 15.27 -15.74
CA SER A 157 -18.43 14.64 -16.41
C SER A 157 -19.06 13.59 -15.51
N GLU A 158 -20.39 13.52 -15.53
CA GLU A 158 -21.23 12.45 -14.96
C GLU A 158 -20.81 11.05 -15.42
N SER A 159 -20.27 10.95 -16.64
CA SER A 159 -19.76 9.70 -17.20
C SER A 159 -18.33 9.36 -16.77
N SER A 160 -17.66 10.23 -15.99
CA SER A 160 -16.29 9.97 -15.57
C SER A 160 -16.22 8.77 -14.63
N PRO A 161 -15.20 7.91 -14.75
CA PRO A 161 -15.05 6.73 -13.88
C PRO A 161 -15.03 7.10 -12.39
N THR A 162 -14.43 8.23 -12.04
CA THR A 162 -14.35 8.76 -10.68
C THR A 162 -15.71 9.13 -10.11
N VAL A 163 -16.52 9.92 -10.85
CA VAL A 163 -17.89 10.29 -10.42
C VAL A 163 -18.74 9.03 -10.22
N ARG A 164 -18.66 8.09 -11.17
CA ARG A 164 -19.39 6.82 -11.07
C ARG A 164 -18.98 6.00 -9.85
N GLN A 165 -17.68 5.87 -9.58
CA GLN A 165 -17.17 5.11 -8.45
C GLN A 165 -17.64 5.71 -7.12
N VAL A 166 -17.48 7.02 -6.94
CA VAL A 166 -17.90 7.73 -5.72
C VAL A 166 -19.41 7.65 -5.52
N ARG A 167 -20.20 7.77 -6.59
CA ARG A 167 -21.66 7.58 -6.53
C ARG A 167 -22.05 6.15 -6.16
N ASP A 168 -21.40 5.16 -6.77
CA ASP A 168 -21.68 3.75 -6.48
C ASP A 168 -21.43 3.41 -4.99
N LEU A 169 -20.42 4.04 -4.38
CA LEU A 169 -20.15 3.99 -2.93
C LEU A 169 -21.22 4.74 -2.12
N SER A 170 -21.54 5.97 -2.51
CA SER A 170 -22.53 6.82 -1.81
C SER A 170 -23.93 6.21 -1.81
N ASP A 171 -24.32 5.52 -2.87
CA ASP A 171 -25.62 4.85 -3.00
C ASP A 171 -25.70 3.55 -2.18
N GLY A 172 -24.61 3.13 -1.52
CA GLY A 172 -24.54 1.90 -0.74
C GLY A 172 -24.82 0.65 -1.58
N ARG A 173 -24.36 0.61 -2.84
CA ARG A 173 -24.57 -0.57 -3.69
C ARG A 173 -24.00 -1.82 -3.02
N LYS A 174 -24.90 -2.70 -2.57
CA LYS A 174 -24.56 -3.91 -1.82
C LYS A 174 -23.61 -4.81 -2.62
N ILE A 175 -22.41 -5.02 -2.08
CA ILE A 175 -21.35 -5.92 -2.53
C ILE A 175 -21.89 -7.35 -2.81
N SER A 176 -22.92 -7.76 -2.07
CA SER A 176 -23.54 -9.09 -2.12
C SER A 176 -24.04 -9.54 -3.50
N LYS A 177 -24.36 -8.62 -4.43
CA LYS A 177 -24.77 -8.97 -5.80
C LYS A 177 -23.60 -9.14 -6.77
N VAL A 178 -22.45 -8.51 -6.49
CA VAL A 178 -21.28 -8.52 -7.39
C VAL A 178 -20.44 -9.78 -7.16
N LEU A 179 -20.25 -10.19 -5.90
CA LEU A 179 -19.50 -11.41 -5.55
C LEU A 179 -20.11 -12.70 -6.14
N ARG A 180 -21.44 -12.79 -6.24
CA ARG A 180 -22.11 -13.96 -6.88
C ARG A 180 -21.84 -14.05 -8.39
N LYS A 181 -21.46 -12.96 -9.05
CA LYS A 181 -21.16 -12.93 -10.49
C LYS A 181 -19.67 -13.15 -10.77
N ALA A 182 -18.78 -12.65 -9.91
CA ALA A 182 -17.34 -12.86 -10.04
C ALA A 182 -16.97 -14.35 -9.99
N VAL A 183 -17.60 -15.12 -9.09
CA VAL A 183 -17.41 -16.58 -8.96
C VAL A 183 -17.98 -17.37 -10.16
N SER A 184 -18.92 -16.80 -10.92
CA SER A 184 -19.61 -17.48 -12.03
C SER A 184 -18.95 -17.24 -13.40
N THR A 185 -18.05 -16.27 -13.52
CA THR A 185 -17.52 -15.90 -14.83
C THR A 185 -16.23 -16.68 -15.07
N LYS A 186 -16.36 -17.89 -15.63
CA LYS A 186 -15.24 -18.61 -16.29
C LYS A 186 -14.39 -17.58 -17.00
N GLN A 187 -13.12 -17.42 -16.58
CA GLN A 187 -12.17 -16.53 -17.22
C GLN A 187 -12.17 -16.81 -18.72
N ARG A 188 -12.84 -15.95 -19.49
CA ARG A 188 -12.69 -15.95 -20.94
C ARG A 188 -11.26 -15.52 -21.18
N LYS A 189 -10.44 -16.47 -21.66
CA LYS A 189 -9.14 -16.22 -22.31
C LYS A 189 -9.36 -15.29 -23.50
N ASP A 190 -9.57 -14.00 -23.26
CA ASP A 190 -9.49 -13.00 -24.30
C ASP A 190 -8.00 -12.75 -24.56
N LYS A 191 -7.52 -13.36 -25.66
CA LYS A 191 -6.17 -13.25 -26.21
C LYS A 191 -5.92 -11.90 -26.91
N THR A 192 -6.72 -10.88 -26.63
CA THR A 192 -6.49 -9.53 -27.14
C THR A 192 -5.61 -8.78 -26.13
N PRO A 193 -4.49 -8.17 -26.56
CA PRO A 193 -3.68 -7.34 -25.67
C PRO A 193 -4.59 -6.23 -25.14
N LYS A 194 -4.93 -6.30 -23.85
CA LYS A 194 -5.72 -5.28 -23.18
C LYS A 194 -4.94 -3.98 -23.33
N LYS A 195 -5.57 -3.00 -23.99
CA LYS A 195 -5.10 -1.61 -24.04
C LYS A 195 -4.70 -1.24 -22.62
N LYS A 196 -3.44 -0.81 -22.38
CA LYS A 196 -2.93 -0.45 -21.04
C LYS A 196 -4.03 0.34 -20.32
N SER A 197 -4.63 -0.27 -19.31
CA SER A 197 -5.60 0.40 -18.45
C SER A 197 -4.91 1.64 -17.89
N LYS A 198 -5.65 2.74 -17.70
CA LYS A 198 -5.13 3.89 -16.96
C LYS A 198 -4.58 3.36 -15.63
N ALA A 199 -3.34 3.72 -15.27
CA ALA A 199 -2.66 3.24 -14.07
C ALA A 199 -3.60 3.39 -12.86
N LEU A 200 -4.00 2.25 -12.30
CA LEU A 200 -4.86 2.16 -11.12
C LEU A 200 -4.03 2.12 -9.85
N SER A 201 -2.82 1.58 -9.96
CA SER A 201 -1.77 1.70 -8.98
C SER A 201 -1.03 3.03 -9.16
N CYS A 202 -0.53 3.59 -8.07
CA CYS A 202 0.41 4.70 -8.10
C CYS A 202 1.18 4.81 -6.79
N GLN A 203 2.33 5.46 -6.86
CA GLN A 203 3.22 5.72 -5.76
C GLN A 203 3.73 7.16 -5.88
N SER A 204 3.98 7.79 -4.74
CA SER A 204 4.62 9.10 -4.68
C SER A 204 5.51 9.17 -3.44
N ASP A 205 6.82 9.36 -3.68
CA ASP A 205 7.81 9.60 -2.62
C ASP A 205 7.49 10.87 -1.85
N TRP A 206 7.14 11.94 -2.58
CA TRP A 206 6.76 13.22 -1.99
C TRP A 206 5.55 13.06 -1.05
N ALA A 207 4.53 12.32 -1.49
CA ALA A 207 3.34 12.09 -0.70
C ALA A 207 3.55 11.06 0.41
N SER A 208 4.68 10.33 0.40
CA SER A 208 4.93 9.18 1.27
C SER A 208 3.77 8.18 1.25
N ALA A 209 3.24 7.89 0.05
CA ALA A 209 2.05 7.06 -0.11
C ALA A 209 2.06 6.23 -1.41
N ALA A 210 1.41 5.06 -1.34
CA ALA A 210 1.17 4.21 -2.50
C ALA A 210 -0.21 3.53 -2.43
N ILE A 211 -0.75 3.21 -3.61
CA ILE A 211 -1.95 2.39 -3.79
C ILE A 211 -1.66 1.39 -4.91
N LEU A 212 -1.93 0.12 -4.65
CA LEU A 212 -1.87 -0.99 -5.59
C LEU A 212 -3.31 -1.46 -5.77
N ARG A 213 -3.83 -1.53 -7.00
CA ARG A 213 -5.27 -1.81 -7.21
C ARG A 213 -5.58 -2.45 -8.55
N ASN A 214 -6.42 -3.49 -8.54
CA ASN A 214 -6.74 -4.25 -9.75
C ASN A 214 -7.84 -3.61 -10.64
N THR A 215 -8.85 -2.95 -10.05
CA THR A 215 -9.99 -2.39 -10.79
C THR A 215 -10.54 -1.14 -10.09
N ARG A 216 -11.39 -0.34 -10.75
CA ARG A 216 -12.10 0.78 -10.11
C ARG A 216 -13.38 0.39 -9.38
N ASN A 217 -13.74 -0.88 -9.42
CA ASN A 217 -15.01 -1.32 -8.87
C ASN A 217 -14.99 -1.26 -7.35
N ILE A 218 -16.17 -1.19 -6.75
CA ILE A 218 -16.35 -1.25 -5.30
C ILE A 218 -16.00 -2.63 -4.69
N ASP A 219 -15.64 -3.63 -5.49
CA ASP A 219 -15.20 -4.94 -5.02
C ASP A 219 -13.73 -5.20 -5.36
N ALA A 220 -13.00 -4.16 -5.77
CA ALA A 220 -11.60 -4.27 -6.14
C ALA A 220 -10.75 -4.82 -4.98
N ASP A 221 -9.69 -5.50 -5.37
CA ASP A 221 -8.58 -5.76 -4.48
C ASP A 221 -7.69 -4.53 -4.50
N ALA A 222 -7.43 -3.99 -3.31
CA ALA A 222 -6.71 -2.74 -3.14
C ALA A 222 -5.81 -2.83 -1.92
N LEU A 223 -4.53 -2.50 -2.10
CA LEU A 223 -3.54 -2.41 -1.04
C LEU A 223 -2.97 -1.00 -1.01
N SER A 224 -3.03 -0.32 0.14
CA SER A 224 -2.46 1.01 0.31
C SER A 224 -1.36 1.04 1.36
N LEU A 225 -0.39 1.91 1.14
CA LEU A 225 0.70 2.20 2.07
C LEU A 225 0.79 3.70 2.32
N THR A 226 1.09 4.08 3.56
CA THR A 226 1.66 5.39 3.88
C THR A 226 2.84 5.24 4.83
N TRP A 227 3.88 6.04 4.63
CA TRP A 227 5.13 6.02 5.41
C TRP A 227 5.59 7.42 5.79
N ASP A 228 4.64 8.35 5.94
CA ASP A 228 4.87 9.74 6.37
C ASP A 228 5.34 9.88 7.83
N SER A 229 5.33 8.78 8.58
CA SER A 229 5.74 8.71 9.99
C SER A 229 6.76 7.58 10.19
N SER A 230 7.25 7.42 11.42
CA SER A 230 8.13 6.29 11.77
C SER A 230 7.44 4.92 11.65
N GLN A 231 6.10 4.89 11.63
CA GLN A 231 5.32 3.68 11.42
C GLN A 231 4.69 3.70 10.02
N VAL A 232 4.83 2.59 9.30
CA VAL A 232 4.10 2.37 8.05
C VAL A 232 2.67 2.00 8.38
N ARG A 233 1.70 2.61 7.70
CA ARG A 233 0.30 2.17 7.74
C ARG A 233 -0.01 1.35 6.50
N LEU A 234 -0.70 0.24 6.71
CA LEU A 234 -1.11 -0.69 5.68
C LEU A 234 -2.63 -0.81 5.68
N GLY A 235 -3.19 -0.77 4.48
CA GLY A 235 -4.59 -1.10 4.22
C GLY A 235 -4.68 -2.18 3.17
N LEU A 236 -5.45 -3.23 3.39
CA LEU A 236 -5.76 -4.25 2.40
C LEU A 236 -7.26 -4.51 2.39
N SER A 237 -7.89 -4.24 1.25
CA SER A 237 -9.27 -4.64 0.96
C SER A 237 -9.29 -5.71 -0.12
N VAL A 238 -10.09 -6.74 0.09
CA VAL A 238 -10.21 -7.90 -0.80
C VAL A 238 -11.68 -8.16 -1.10
N CYS A 239 -12.04 -8.31 -2.38
CA CYS A 239 -13.44 -8.56 -2.77
C CYS A 239 -14.42 -7.55 -2.14
N GLY A 240 -13.93 -6.35 -1.93
CA GLY A 240 -14.60 -5.26 -1.27
C GLY A 240 -14.82 -5.33 0.25
N THR A 241 -14.11 -6.20 0.96
CA THR A 241 -14.09 -6.25 2.43
C THR A 241 -12.71 -5.83 2.94
N SER A 242 -12.66 -4.96 3.95
CA SER A 242 -11.40 -4.62 4.60
C SER A 242 -10.86 -5.83 5.39
N LEU A 243 -9.62 -6.22 5.12
CA LEU A 243 -8.93 -7.35 5.76
C LEU A 243 -7.87 -6.87 6.75
N ILE A 244 -7.04 -5.92 6.32
CA ILE A 244 -5.98 -5.29 7.14
C ILE A 244 -6.21 -3.79 7.09
N SER A 245 -6.14 -3.11 8.23
CA SER A 245 -6.23 -1.65 8.29
C SER A 245 -5.61 -1.10 9.57
N GLY A 246 -4.53 -0.32 9.42
CA GLY A 246 -3.91 0.42 10.52
C GLY A 246 -2.39 0.42 10.47
N ASP A 247 -1.77 0.60 11.63
CA ASP A 247 -0.32 0.62 11.79
C ASP A 247 0.27 -0.79 11.63
N TRP A 248 1.18 -0.94 10.67
CA TRP A 248 2.02 -2.12 10.52
C TRP A 248 3.19 -1.99 11.49
N ALA A 249 2.95 -2.32 12.75
CA ALA A 249 3.95 -2.19 13.81
C ALA A 249 4.95 -3.36 13.79
N CYS A 250 6.11 -3.16 14.39
CA CYS A 250 7.09 -4.23 14.60
C CYS A 250 7.93 -4.00 15.85
N ASP A 251 8.42 -5.09 16.43
CA ASP A 251 9.45 -5.10 17.46
C ASP A 251 10.68 -5.82 16.94
N VAL A 252 11.84 -5.16 17.02
CA VAL A 252 13.13 -5.73 16.62
C VAL A 252 14.06 -5.72 17.82
N ARG A 253 14.48 -6.91 18.29
CA ARG A 253 15.51 -7.03 19.32
C ARG A 253 16.78 -7.64 18.73
N VAL A 254 17.90 -6.96 18.93
CA VAL A 254 19.24 -7.44 18.54
C VAL A 254 20.06 -7.66 19.81
N ASN A 255 20.49 -8.91 20.04
CA ASN A 255 21.15 -9.34 21.28
C ASN A 255 20.36 -8.97 22.55
N GLY A 256 19.03 -9.00 22.47
CA GLY A 256 18.11 -8.63 23.55
C GLY A 256 17.84 -7.12 23.70
N GLN A 257 18.55 -6.26 22.97
CA GLN A 257 18.31 -4.82 22.96
C GLN A 257 17.26 -4.45 21.92
N LEU A 258 16.21 -3.72 22.32
CA LEU A 258 15.21 -3.19 21.40
C LEU A 258 15.84 -2.11 20.52
N LEU A 259 15.78 -2.31 19.20
CA LEU A 259 16.16 -1.33 18.19
C LEU A 259 14.92 -0.91 17.41
N GLN A 260 14.93 0.33 16.92
CA GLN A 260 13.85 0.88 16.12
C GLN A 260 14.39 1.25 14.73
N PRO A 261 13.65 0.97 13.65
CA PRO A 261 13.98 1.51 12.34
C PRO A 261 13.82 3.04 12.35
N ASN A 262 14.60 3.73 11.51
CA ASN A 262 14.36 5.14 11.21
C ASN A 262 13.13 5.30 10.29
N THR A 263 12.92 6.51 9.76
CA THR A 263 11.88 6.78 8.76
C THR A 263 12.07 5.91 7.51
N PHE A 264 10.98 5.33 7.05
CA PHE A 264 10.95 4.55 5.82
C PHE A 264 10.97 5.46 4.58
N SER A 265 11.58 4.97 3.51
CA SER A 265 11.49 5.52 2.16
C SER A 265 11.15 4.42 1.16
N CYS A 266 10.49 4.75 0.06
CA CYS A 266 10.24 3.79 -1.01
C CYS A 266 11.51 3.58 -1.83
N SER A 267 12.13 2.41 -1.74
CA SER A 267 13.34 2.06 -2.49
C SER A 267 13.02 1.48 -3.88
N CYS A 268 11.84 0.87 -4.04
CA CYS A 268 11.42 0.32 -5.33
C CYS A 268 9.90 0.40 -5.51
N TRP A 269 9.47 0.80 -6.71
CA TRP A 269 8.09 0.74 -7.17
C TRP A 269 8.01 0.00 -8.50
N TYR A 270 7.08 -0.94 -8.61
CA TYR A 270 6.81 -1.68 -9.84
C TYR A 270 5.31 -1.84 -10.05
N ASP A 271 4.82 -1.63 -11.27
CA ASP A 271 3.42 -1.83 -11.65
C ASP A 271 3.35 -2.24 -13.13
N ASP A 272 2.67 -3.35 -13.40
CA ASP A 272 2.43 -3.84 -14.75
C ASP A 272 0.99 -4.39 -14.90
N ASN A 273 0.75 -5.31 -15.82
CA ASN A 273 -0.60 -5.87 -15.99
C ASN A 273 -0.89 -7.05 -15.04
N GLU A 274 0.13 -7.65 -14.43
CA GLU A 274 0.04 -8.87 -13.63
C GLU A 274 0.18 -8.58 -12.13
N ALA A 275 1.04 -7.63 -11.77
CA ALA A 275 1.29 -7.28 -10.38
C ALA A 275 1.62 -5.79 -10.19
N ALA A 276 1.34 -5.31 -8.98
CA ALA A 276 1.93 -4.11 -8.44
C ALA A 276 2.76 -4.46 -7.20
N PHE A 277 3.84 -3.73 -6.96
CA PHE A 277 4.81 -4.00 -5.92
C PHE A 277 5.42 -2.70 -5.40
N ALA A 278 5.63 -2.66 -4.08
CA ALA A 278 6.38 -1.61 -3.42
C ALA A 278 7.36 -2.20 -2.41
N GLU A 279 8.55 -1.62 -2.35
CA GLU A 279 9.59 -1.89 -1.35
C GLU A 279 9.82 -0.61 -0.55
N LEU A 280 9.70 -0.71 0.77
CA LEU A 280 10.04 0.35 1.71
C LEU A 280 11.28 -0.08 2.50
N GLU A 281 12.27 0.80 2.60
CA GLU A 281 13.50 0.58 3.34
C GLU A 281 13.62 1.61 4.47
N ALA A 282 14.06 1.16 5.64
CA ALA A 282 14.52 2.01 6.74
C ALA A 282 15.88 1.52 7.25
N LYS A 283 16.80 2.45 7.52
CA LYS A 283 18.13 2.17 8.07
C LYS A 283 18.35 3.03 9.30
N ASN A 284 18.72 2.41 10.43
CA ASN A 284 19.03 3.15 11.64
C ASN A 284 20.55 3.41 11.82
N ASP A 285 20.88 4.29 12.75
CA ASP A 285 22.27 4.70 13.00
C ASP A 285 23.14 3.56 13.57
N ASP A 286 22.51 2.55 14.16
CA ASP A 286 23.17 1.36 14.70
C ASP A 286 23.51 0.32 13.61
N GLY A 287 23.11 0.56 12.35
CA GLY A 287 23.35 -0.35 11.21
C GLY A 287 22.26 -1.41 11.01
N LEU A 288 21.13 -1.31 11.72
CA LEU A 288 19.94 -2.11 11.45
C LEU A 288 19.32 -1.69 10.11
N ILE A 289 19.05 -2.65 9.24
CA ILE A 289 18.31 -2.43 8.00
C ILE A 289 17.00 -3.19 8.09
N MET A 290 15.89 -2.49 7.86
CA MET A 290 14.56 -3.08 7.75
C MET A 290 14.01 -2.82 6.35
N VAL A 291 13.51 -3.88 5.70
CA VAL A 291 12.87 -3.80 4.38
C VAL A 291 11.49 -4.43 4.45
N ARG A 292 10.50 -3.70 3.94
CA ARG A 292 9.11 -4.10 3.85
C ARG A 292 8.67 -4.20 2.40
N HIS A 293 8.19 -5.36 2.00
CA HIS A 293 7.61 -5.56 0.67
C HIS A 293 6.11 -5.73 0.76
N VAL A 294 5.42 -5.18 -0.22
CA VAL A 294 4.07 -5.60 -0.57
C VAL A 294 4.02 -5.92 -2.05
N LEU A 295 3.37 -7.03 -2.39
CA LEU A 295 3.00 -7.38 -3.76
C LEU A 295 1.50 -7.64 -3.80
N LEU A 296 0.80 -7.07 -4.78
CA LEU A 296 -0.58 -7.39 -5.09
C LEU A 296 -0.64 -7.96 -6.51
N SER A 297 -1.14 -9.20 -6.65
CA SER A 297 -1.50 -9.70 -7.98
C SER A 297 -2.78 -9.03 -8.46
N LEU A 298 -2.73 -8.48 -9.67
CA LEU A 298 -3.83 -7.73 -10.27
C LEU A 298 -4.86 -8.63 -10.96
N ASP A 299 -4.56 -9.93 -11.12
CA ASP A 299 -5.42 -10.89 -11.84
C ASP A 299 -5.59 -12.25 -11.14
N GLN A 300 -4.78 -12.59 -10.13
CA GLN A 300 -4.83 -13.89 -9.43
C GLN A 300 -5.36 -13.83 -7.99
N HIS A 301 -5.81 -12.68 -7.49
CA HIS A 301 -6.47 -12.56 -6.17
C HIS A 301 -5.60 -13.08 -4.99
N TYR A 302 -4.35 -12.64 -4.96
CA TYR A 302 -3.46 -12.84 -3.81
C TYR A 302 -2.58 -11.62 -3.57
N ALA A 303 -2.06 -11.50 -2.35
CA ALA A 303 -1.03 -10.54 -1.98
C ALA A 303 0.09 -11.23 -1.22
N VAL A 304 1.28 -10.63 -1.24
CA VAL A 304 2.40 -11.03 -0.39
C VAL A 304 2.85 -9.84 0.42
N VAL A 305 3.04 -10.04 1.72
CA VAL A 305 3.61 -9.06 2.65
C VAL A 305 4.89 -9.67 3.21
N THR A 306 6.01 -8.96 3.09
CA THR A 306 7.30 -9.44 3.61
C THR A 306 7.94 -8.40 4.49
N ASP A 307 8.45 -8.82 5.65
CA ASP A 307 9.41 -8.06 6.44
C ASP A 307 10.78 -8.75 6.38
N THR A 308 11.82 -7.95 6.29
CA THR A 308 13.21 -8.40 6.36
C THR A 308 13.95 -7.51 7.33
N VAL A 309 14.73 -8.14 8.21
CA VAL A 309 15.60 -7.44 9.16
C VAL A 309 17.02 -7.95 8.96
N THR A 310 17.96 -7.04 8.74
CA THR A 310 19.40 -7.33 8.71
C THR A 310 20.07 -6.61 9.86
N ALA A 311 20.71 -7.37 10.75
CA ALA A 311 21.44 -6.83 11.89
C ALA A 311 22.82 -6.30 11.46
N PRO A 312 23.46 -5.47 12.31
CA PRO A 312 24.79 -4.91 12.03
C PRO A 312 25.84 -6.01 11.81
N SER A 313 25.92 -7.00 12.71
CA SER A 313 26.82 -8.14 12.58
C SER A 313 26.10 -9.40 12.10
N ALA A 314 26.84 -10.28 11.40
CA ALA A 314 26.34 -11.58 10.97
C ALA A 314 26.09 -12.54 12.15
N ASP A 315 26.74 -12.29 13.29
CA ASP A 315 26.66 -13.13 14.50
C ASP A 315 25.60 -12.65 15.50
N ASP A 316 24.99 -11.50 15.26
CA ASP A 316 23.99 -10.93 16.16
C ASP A 316 22.72 -11.78 16.20
N VAL A 317 22.19 -12.02 17.40
CA VAL A 317 20.91 -12.71 17.56
C VAL A 317 19.77 -11.71 17.33
N VAL A 318 18.91 -11.98 16.36
CA VAL A 318 17.75 -11.17 16.00
C VAL A 318 16.48 -11.88 16.43
N GLU A 319 15.66 -11.20 17.22
CA GLU A 319 14.27 -11.58 17.51
C GLU A 319 13.36 -10.53 16.88
N PHE A 320 12.44 -10.97 16.04
CA PHE A 320 11.59 -10.10 15.25
C PHE A 320 10.13 -10.46 15.42
N GLU A 321 9.30 -9.44 15.65
CA GLU A 321 7.85 -9.53 15.59
C GLU A 321 7.29 -8.43 14.68
N SER A 322 6.37 -8.81 13.80
CA SER A 322 5.62 -7.94 12.92
C SER A 322 4.14 -8.07 13.23
N HIS A 323 3.43 -6.95 13.32
CA HIS A 323 2.02 -6.92 13.69
C HIS A 323 1.20 -6.30 12.56
N LEU A 324 0.39 -7.14 11.92
CA LEU A 324 -0.56 -6.71 10.89
C LEU A 324 -1.94 -6.47 11.53
N PRO A 325 -2.47 -5.24 11.49
CA PRO A 325 -3.74 -4.91 12.14
C PRO A 325 -4.92 -5.45 11.34
N LEU A 326 -5.61 -6.44 11.89
CA LEU A 326 -6.80 -7.01 11.27
C LEU A 326 -7.98 -6.04 11.39
N ALA A 327 -8.78 -5.93 10.33
CA ALA A 327 -10.01 -5.17 10.38
C ALA A 327 -10.97 -5.75 11.42
N ALA A 328 -11.77 -4.91 12.07
CA ALA A 328 -12.59 -5.30 13.22
C ALA A 328 -13.61 -6.42 12.95
N SER A 329 -13.99 -6.65 11.69
CA SER A 329 -14.90 -7.72 11.27
C SER A 329 -14.21 -9.06 10.99
N ILE A 330 -12.89 -9.12 11.11
CA ILE A 330 -12.11 -10.30 10.72
C ILE A 330 -11.87 -11.20 11.92
N VAL A 331 -12.14 -12.49 11.74
CA VAL A 331 -11.88 -13.56 12.70
C VAL A 331 -10.86 -14.51 12.11
N MET A 332 -9.85 -14.89 12.88
CA MET A 332 -8.88 -15.91 12.46
C MET A 332 -9.32 -17.31 12.92
N GLU A 333 -9.17 -18.27 12.02
CA GLU A 333 -9.29 -19.70 12.30
C GLU A 333 -7.96 -20.40 11.97
N LYS A 334 -7.40 -21.14 12.92
CA LYS A 334 -6.17 -21.90 12.70
C LYS A 334 -6.47 -23.23 12.04
N ASN A 335 -5.66 -23.61 11.05
CA ASN A 335 -5.67 -24.96 10.54
C ASN A 335 -5.08 -25.93 11.57
N SER A 336 -5.74 -27.06 11.82
CA SER A 336 -5.29 -28.06 12.79
C SER A 336 -4.12 -28.92 12.33
N ILE A 337 -3.92 -29.03 11.01
CA ILE A 337 -2.89 -29.90 10.39
C ILE A 337 -1.68 -29.07 10.00
N THR A 338 -1.89 -28.00 9.24
CA THR A 338 -0.84 -27.12 8.70
C THR A 338 -0.77 -25.80 9.47
N ARG A 339 0.29 -25.01 9.24
CA ARG A 339 0.50 -23.70 9.88
C ARG A 339 -0.22 -22.52 9.21
N ASP A 340 -0.98 -22.74 8.14
CA ASP A 340 -1.81 -21.69 7.56
C ASP A 340 -2.99 -21.36 8.49
N VAL A 341 -3.51 -20.15 8.31
CA VAL A 341 -4.70 -19.67 9.02
C VAL A 341 -5.70 -19.14 8.00
N PHE A 342 -6.98 -19.17 8.34
CA PHE A 342 -8.03 -18.54 7.57
C PHE A 342 -8.48 -17.27 8.27
N LEU A 343 -8.61 -16.19 7.50
CA LEU A 343 -9.15 -14.91 7.92
C LEU A 343 -10.54 -14.77 7.33
N HIS A 344 -11.55 -14.80 8.20
CA HIS A 344 -12.96 -14.77 7.82
C HIS A 344 -13.58 -13.41 8.13
N GLY A 345 -14.23 -12.82 7.12
CA GLY A 345 -15.15 -11.70 7.30
C GLY A 345 -16.53 -12.06 6.75
N ASP A 346 -17.47 -11.11 6.81
CA ASP A 346 -18.87 -11.33 6.40
C ASP A 346 -19.03 -11.90 4.98
N TYR A 347 -18.15 -11.51 4.06
CA TYR A 347 -18.22 -11.89 2.65
C TYR A 347 -16.91 -12.43 2.06
N VAL A 348 -15.85 -12.52 2.87
CA VAL A 348 -14.53 -12.94 2.42
C VAL A 348 -13.94 -14.02 3.30
N SER A 349 -13.17 -14.90 2.67
CA SER A 349 -12.36 -15.92 3.33
C SER A 349 -11.01 -15.89 2.65
N THR A 350 -9.99 -15.44 3.38
CA THR A 350 -8.63 -15.32 2.89
C THR A 350 -7.75 -16.30 3.65
N ARG A 351 -7.00 -17.13 2.95
CA ARG A 351 -5.98 -17.97 3.57
C ARG A 351 -4.70 -17.18 3.74
N ALA A 352 -4.10 -17.20 4.91
CA ALA A 352 -2.79 -16.65 5.19
C ALA A 352 -1.77 -17.79 5.37
N VAL A 353 -0.77 -17.85 4.50
CA VAL A 353 0.26 -18.91 4.47
C VAL A 353 1.60 -18.31 4.91
N PRO A 354 2.13 -18.69 6.08
CA PRO A 354 3.39 -18.15 6.59
C PRO A 354 4.58 -18.88 5.96
N LEU A 355 5.13 -18.33 4.88
CA LEU A 355 6.11 -19.02 4.05
C LEU A 355 7.47 -19.28 4.73
N TRP A 356 7.78 -18.54 5.80
CA TRP A 356 9.07 -18.64 6.51
C TRP A 356 9.13 -19.80 7.50
N VAL A 357 7.98 -20.33 7.90
CA VAL A 357 7.88 -21.51 8.76
C VAL A 357 7.51 -22.74 7.93
N PRO A 358 7.93 -23.96 8.33
CA PRO A 358 7.50 -25.18 7.66
C PRO A 358 5.97 -25.35 7.72
N ASP A 359 5.40 -26.04 6.75
CA ASP A 359 3.98 -26.34 6.68
C ASP A 359 3.50 -27.25 7.81
N ASP A 360 4.25 -28.32 8.09
CA ASP A 360 3.90 -29.37 9.04
C ASP A 360 4.19 -28.98 10.49
N ARG A 361 3.13 -28.94 11.31
CA ARG A 361 3.18 -28.58 12.73
C ARG A 361 4.10 -29.44 13.58
N ILE A 362 4.46 -30.66 13.15
CA ILE A 362 5.38 -31.51 13.92
C ILE A 362 6.85 -31.03 13.82
N GLN A 363 7.19 -30.28 12.78
CA GLN A 363 8.54 -29.74 12.61
C GLN A 363 8.74 -28.57 13.56
N GLN A 364 9.81 -28.58 14.35
CA GLN A 364 10.16 -27.42 15.18
C GLN A 364 10.57 -26.24 14.31
N THR A 365 10.20 -25.04 14.74
CA THR A 365 10.52 -23.78 14.08
C THR A 365 10.58 -22.66 15.10
N ASP A 366 11.44 -21.67 14.84
CA ASP A 366 11.61 -20.49 15.69
C ASP A 366 10.59 -19.38 15.37
N GLY A 367 9.82 -19.53 14.29
CA GLY A 367 8.82 -18.55 13.87
C GLY A 367 7.38 -18.97 14.17
N ASN A 368 6.48 -17.99 14.20
CA ASN A 368 5.06 -18.23 14.42
C ASN A 368 4.18 -17.25 13.62
N CYS A 369 2.96 -17.65 13.34
CA CYS A 369 1.91 -16.81 12.78
C CYS A 369 0.65 -17.00 13.63
N ASP A 370 0.30 -16.00 14.42
CA ASP A 370 -0.79 -16.09 15.39
C ASP A 370 -1.59 -14.80 15.47
N GLN A 371 -2.76 -14.86 16.08
CA GLN A 371 -3.57 -13.69 16.38
C GLN A 371 -3.34 -13.31 17.85
N ASP A 372 -3.00 -12.05 18.07
CA ASP A 372 -3.08 -11.41 19.38
C ASP A 372 -4.05 -10.22 19.29
N ASP A 373 -5.12 -10.28 20.09
CA ASP A 373 -6.26 -9.36 20.02
C ASP A 373 -6.79 -9.15 18.58
N ARG A 374 -6.56 -7.99 17.97
CA ARG A 374 -6.94 -7.67 16.57
C ARG A 374 -5.75 -7.58 15.63
N ARG A 375 -4.67 -8.28 15.93
CA ARG A 375 -3.43 -8.24 15.14
C ARG A 375 -3.02 -9.65 14.77
N LEU A 376 -2.61 -9.82 13.52
CA LEU A 376 -1.88 -11.01 13.09
C LEU A 376 -0.39 -10.74 13.36
N THR A 377 0.16 -11.48 14.32
CA THR A 377 1.56 -11.41 14.73
C THR A 377 2.38 -12.46 13.98
N LEU A 378 3.38 -11.98 13.25
CA LEU A 378 4.38 -12.78 12.54
C LEU A 378 5.68 -12.68 13.33
N SER A 379 6.22 -13.80 13.80
CA SER A 379 7.50 -13.80 14.52
C SER A 379 8.52 -14.70 13.87
N ASP A 380 9.80 -14.34 14.03
CA ASP A 380 10.94 -15.17 13.65
C ASP A 380 12.16 -14.85 14.52
N LYS A 381 13.08 -15.80 14.60
CA LYS A 381 14.36 -15.63 15.28
C LYS A 381 15.49 -16.13 14.39
N GLY A 382 16.57 -15.36 14.31
CA GLY A 382 17.70 -15.67 13.45
C GLY A 382 19.03 -15.12 13.97
N THR A 383 20.10 -15.47 13.28
CA THR A 383 21.45 -14.93 13.51
C THR A 383 21.83 -14.11 12.29
N GLY A 384 22.13 -12.83 12.49
CA GLY A 384 22.49 -11.83 11.47
C GLY A 384 21.29 -11.20 10.76
N GLY A 385 20.12 -11.84 10.78
CA GLY A 385 18.90 -11.34 10.16
C GLY A 385 17.76 -12.36 10.09
N THR A 386 16.58 -11.89 9.71
CA THR A 386 15.35 -12.67 9.53
C THR A 386 14.58 -12.20 8.28
N CYS A 387 13.73 -13.08 7.75
CA CYS A 387 12.85 -12.76 6.62
C CYS A 387 11.53 -13.51 6.78
N THR A 388 10.46 -12.76 7.05
CA THR A 388 9.10 -13.28 7.23
C THR A 388 8.26 -12.90 6.02
N ALA A 389 7.81 -13.88 5.24
CA ALA A 389 6.96 -13.67 4.07
C ALA A 389 5.58 -14.32 4.28
N LEU A 390 4.53 -13.51 4.33
CA LEU A 390 3.14 -13.95 4.46
C LEU A 390 2.44 -13.82 3.11
N LEU A 391 1.89 -14.92 2.59
CA LEU A 391 1.01 -14.89 1.43
C LEU A 391 -0.45 -14.91 1.87
N LEU A 392 -1.24 -14.01 1.30
CA LEU A 392 -2.69 -13.89 1.50
C LEU A 392 -3.40 -14.30 0.21
N ASP A 393 -4.17 -15.39 0.22
CA ASP A 393 -4.88 -15.94 -0.95
C ASP A 393 -6.40 -15.90 -0.74
N TRP A 394 -7.13 -15.22 -1.63
CA TRP A 394 -8.61 -15.17 -1.59
C TRP A 394 -9.26 -15.66 -2.90
N HIS A 395 -8.48 -16.29 -3.78
CA HIS A 395 -8.98 -16.78 -5.05
C HIS A 395 -10.08 -17.84 -4.87
N PRO A 396 -11.24 -17.69 -5.53
CA PRO A 396 -12.42 -18.52 -5.24
C PRO A 396 -12.19 -20.01 -5.53
N GLU A 397 -11.43 -20.33 -6.59
CA GLU A 397 -11.17 -21.71 -7.00
C GLU A 397 -10.11 -22.42 -6.14
N ARG A 398 -9.30 -21.68 -5.37
CA ARG A 398 -8.22 -22.26 -4.54
C ARG A 398 -8.63 -22.50 -3.10
N ARG A 399 -9.82 -22.05 -2.68
CA ARG A 399 -10.30 -22.10 -1.29
C ARG A 399 -10.24 -23.50 -0.68
N THR A 400 -10.58 -24.52 -1.46
CA THR A 400 -10.61 -25.92 -1.02
C THR A 400 -9.31 -26.68 -1.32
N SER A 401 -8.36 -26.06 -2.02
CA SER A 401 -7.09 -26.70 -2.39
C SER A 401 -6.13 -26.64 -1.22
N GLU A 402 -5.50 -27.75 -0.87
CA GLU A 402 -4.50 -27.78 0.20
C GLU A 402 -3.21 -27.05 -0.24
N PRO A 403 -2.68 -26.15 0.60
CA PRO A 403 -1.41 -25.48 0.34
C PRO A 403 -0.23 -26.39 0.69
N ASP A 404 0.87 -26.25 -0.05
CA ASP A 404 2.16 -26.91 0.21
C ASP A 404 3.25 -25.85 0.03
N TRP A 405 4.06 -25.61 1.06
CA TRP A 405 5.11 -24.60 1.02
C TRP A 405 6.34 -25.05 1.78
N ALA A 406 7.47 -24.49 1.39
CA ALA A 406 8.73 -24.78 2.06
C ALA A 406 9.70 -23.62 1.90
N ARG A 407 10.55 -23.44 2.91
CA ARG A 407 11.77 -22.68 2.76
C ARG A 407 12.73 -23.44 1.85
N LEU A 408 13.35 -22.72 0.92
CA LEU A 408 14.26 -23.27 -0.07
C LEU A 408 15.71 -23.08 0.38
N THR A 409 16.55 -24.03 -0.01
CA THR A 409 18.01 -23.87 0.04
C THR A 409 18.42 -22.85 -1.01
N VAL A 410 19.14 -21.83 -0.59
CA VAL A 410 19.82 -20.88 -1.47
C VAL A 410 21.30 -21.22 -1.48
N THR A 411 21.94 -21.17 -2.64
CA THR A 411 23.38 -21.41 -2.77
C THR A 411 24.09 -20.25 -3.45
N GLU A 412 25.35 -20.05 -3.07
CA GLU A 412 26.29 -19.11 -3.68
C GLU A 412 27.64 -19.81 -3.76
N ASP A 413 28.26 -19.83 -4.94
CA ASP A 413 29.57 -20.46 -5.17
C ASP A 413 29.72 -21.86 -4.53
N ARG A 414 28.74 -22.75 -4.80
CA ARG A 414 28.67 -24.13 -4.27
C ARG A 414 28.56 -24.26 -2.75
N ARG A 415 28.32 -23.17 -2.03
CA ARG A 415 28.02 -23.14 -0.60
C ARG A 415 26.54 -22.86 -0.38
N VAL A 416 25.94 -23.51 0.62
CA VAL A 416 24.61 -23.11 1.12
C VAL A 416 24.76 -21.79 1.87
N VAL A 417 24.01 -20.76 1.45
CA VAL A 417 24.00 -19.50 2.17
C VAL A 417 23.09 -19.60 3.38
N THR A 418 23.46 -18.86 4.42
CA THR A 418 22.75 -18.82 5.69
C THR A 418 21.53 -17.91 5.62
N ARG A 419 20.69 -17.96 6.67
CA ARG A 419 19.42 -17.21 6.72
C ARG A 419 19.59 -15.68 6.71
N HIS A 420 20.74 -15.16 7.16
CA HIS A 420 21.05 -13.73 7.11
C HIS A 420 21.64 -13.25 5.79
N GLU A 421 22.05 -14.18 4.92
CA GLU A 421 22.58 -13.85 3.60
C GLU A 421 21.42 -13.78 2.60
N ALA A 422 20.54 -14.79 2.61
CA ALA A 422 19.38 -14.86 1.73
C ALA A 422 18.22 -15.69 2.31
N ALA A 423 17.03 -15.45 1.77
CA ALA A 423 15.85 -16.28 1.98
C ALA A 423 15.24 -16.69 0.63
N GLY A 424 14.81 -17.94 0.54
CA GLY A 424 14.06 -18.46 -0.59
C GLY A 424 12.86 -19.24 -0.08
N PHE A 425 11.72 -19.12 -0.74
CA PHE A 425 10.48 -19.80 -0.38
C PHE A 425 9.78 -20.32 -1.64
N ARG A 426 9.11 -21.46 -1.53
CA ARG A 426 8.15 -21.92 -2.54
C ARG A 426 6.76 -22.03 -1.93
N LEU A 427 5.75 -21.78 -2.74
CA LEU A 427 4.36 -22.09 -2.43
C LEU A 427 3.72 -22.82 -3.62
N ARG A 428 2.88 -23.79 -3.33
CA ARG A 428 1.95 -24.41 -4.27
C ARG A 428 0.55 -24.45 -3.67
N ILE A 429 -0.42 -23.90 -4.38
CA ILE A 429 -1.85 -24.03 -4.07
C ILE A 429 -2.59 -24.25 -5.39
N SER A 430 -3.16 -25.44 -5.60
CA SER A 430 -3.75 -25.82 -6.90
C SER A 430 -2.73 -25.66 -8.04
N ASP A 431 -3.05 -24.84 -9.04
CA ASP A 431 -2.26 -24.46 -10.21
C ASP A 431 -1.36 -23.24 -9.98
N LEU A 432 -1.52 -22.53 -8.85
CA LEU A 432 -0.62 -21.47 -8.45
C LEU A 432 0.65 -22.07 -7.85
N GLN A 433 1.79 -21.82 -8.49
CA GLN A 433 3.11 -22.12 -7.93
C GLN A 433 3.96 -20.86 -7.96
N LEU A 434 4.48 -20.49 -6.80
CA LEU A 434 5.28 -19.28 -6.61
C LEU A 434 6.64 -19.63 -6.04
N MET A 435 7.65 -18.89 -6.48
CA MET A 435 8.95 -18.81 -5.86
C MET A 435 9.16 -17.37 -5.38
N LEU A 436 9.57 -17.24 -4.13
CA LEU A 436 10.00 -15.99 -3.56
C LEU A 436 11.48 -16.08 -3.22
N TYR A 437 12.25 -15.06 -3.55
CA TYR A 437 13.65 -14.96 -3.19
C TYR A 437 13.97 -13.54 -2.76
N ARG A 438 14.71 -13.42 -1.65
CA ARG A 438 15.21 -12.17 -1.10
C ARG A 438 16.67 -12.33 -0.71
N ASN A 439 17.48 -11.41 -1.20
CA ASN A 439 18.85 -11.19 -0.79
C ASN A 439 18.86 -10.23 0.41
N LEU A 440 19.47 -10.63 1.52
CA LEU A 440 19.55 -9.83 2.75
C LEU A 440 20.91 -9.12 2.87
N ARG A 441 21.96 -9.74 2.33
CA ARG A 441 23.32 -9.20 2.25
C ARG A 441 23.91 -9.49 0.88
N GLY A 442 24.32 -8.44 0.18
CA GLY A 442 24.85 -8.48 -1.18
C GLY A 442 25.78 -9.69 -1.41
N GLY A 443 25.46 -10.49 -2.43
CA GLY A 443 26.30 -11.60 -2.85
C GLY A 443 27.48 -11.08 -3.67
N GLN A 444 28.61 -11.79 -3.64
CA GLN A 444 29.74 -11.50 -4.51
C GLN A 444 29.49 -12.04 -5.93
N VAL A 445 28.67 -13.09 -6.05
CA VAL A 445 28.29 -13.71 -7.32
C VAL A 445 26.79 -14.00 -7.38
N PHE A 446 26.34 -14.59 -8.49
CA PHE A 446 24.95 -15.06 -8.62
C PHE A 446 24.62 -16.08 -7.54
N ARG A 447 23.42 -15.95 -6.96
CA ARG A 447 22.85 -16.99 -6.11
C ARG A 447 21.89 -17.87 -6.91
N ALA A 448 21.74 -19.11 -6.46
CA ALA A 448 20.81 -20.07 -7.03
C ALA A 448 19.76 -20.50 -6.00
N VAL A 449 18.51 -20.57 -6.43
CA VAL A 449 17.36 -21.01 -5.63
C VAL A 449 16.42 -21.78 -6.55
N LEU A 450 16.10 -23.04 -6.21
CA LEU A 450 15.29 -23.92 -7.07
C LEU A 450 15.79 -24.00 -8.54
N GLY A 451 17.10 -23.93 -8.75
CA GLY A 451 17.70 -23.90 -10.10
C GLY A 451 17.60 -22.55 -10.84
N HIS A 452 16.91 -21.56 -10.30
CA HIS A 452 16.91 -20.19 -10.81
C HIS A 452 18.16 -19.45 -10.34
N HIS A 453 18.96 -18.94 -11.29
CA HIS A 453 20.19 -18.19 -11.03
C HIS A 453 19.92 -16.69 -11.15
N THR A 454 20.23 -15.92 -10.12
CA THR A 454 19.92 -14.48 -10.10
C THR A 454 20.97 -13.64 -9.37
N ARG A 455 21.15 -12.40 -9.85
CA ARG A 455 21.88 -11.31 -9.18
C ARG A 455 20.94 -10.31 -8.52
N ASN A 456 19.64 -10.45 -8.74
CA ASN A 456 18.64 -9.53 -8.22
C ASN A 456 18.59 -9.63 -6.71
N GLU A 457 18.19 -8.54 -6.08
CA GLU A 457 17.98 -8.46 -4.64
C GLU A 457 16.66 -9.16 -4.26
N THR A 458 15.62 -8.94 -5.06
CA THR A 458 14.30 -9.54 -4.85
C THR A 458 13.82 -10.20 -6.14
N VAL A 459 13.27 -11.41 -6.03
CA VAL A 459 12.56 -12.08 -7.12
C VAL A 459 11.25 -12.66 -6.61
N TYR A 460 10.14 -12.20 -7.18
CA TYR A 460 8.85 -12.89 -7.13
C TYR A 460 8.66 -13.56 -8.48
N GLY A 461 8.50 -14.88 -8.51
CA GLY A 461 8.35 -15.63 -9.77
C GLY A 461 7.23 -16.64 -9.70
N LYS A 462 6.58 -16.87 -10.83
CA LYS A 462 5.67 -18.00 -11.03
C LYS A 462 6.48 -19.20 -11.53
N ILE A 463 6.20 -20.38 -11.00
CA ILE A 463 6.77 -21.62 -11.53
C ILE A 463 5.81 -22.14 -12.60
N SER A 464 6.28 -22.26 -13.82
CA SER A 464 5.51 -22.74 -14.96
C SER A 464 5.28 -24.26 -14.86
N SER A 465 4.42 -24.81 -15.72
CA SER A 465 4.23 -26.26 -15.82
C SER A 465 5.47 -27.02 -16.27
N THR A 466 6.45 -26.34 -16.88
CA THR A 466 7.75 -26.93 -17.26
C THR A 466 8.78 -26.85 -16.14
N GLY A 467 8.45 -26.19 -15.02
CA GLY A 467 9.35 -25.96 -13.89
C GLY A 467 10.23 -24.72 -14.04
N ASP A 468 10.03 -23.92 -15.09
CA ASP A 468 10.75 -22.67 -15.30
C ASP A 468 10.19 -21.57 -14.39
N VAL A 469 11.08 -20.70 -13.88
CA VAL A 469 10.67 -19.53 -13.11
C VAL A 469 10.44 -18.36 -14.06
N GLU A 470 9.17 -17.98 -14.21
CA GLU A 470 8.73 -16.79 -14.94
C GLU A 470 8.63 -15.62 -13.94
N PRO A 471 9.52 -14.61 -14.03
CA PRO A 471 9.54 -13.53 -13.06
C PRO A 471 8.29 -12.65 -13.18
N ILE A 472 7.67 -12.38 -12.03
CA ILE A 472 6.59 -11.38 -11.87
C ILE A 472 7.23 -10.04 -11.50
N VAL A 473 8.14 -10.05 -10.53
CA VAL A 473 8.91 -8.87 -10.10
C VAL A 473 10.37 -9.26 -9.93
N MET A 474 11.27 -8.40 -10.41
CA MET A 474 12.70 -8.49 -10.17
C MET A 474 13.22 -7.11 -9.76
N VAL A 475 13.88 -7.04 -8.62
CA VAL A 475 14.54 -5.83 -8.12
C VAL A 475 16.04 -6.03 -8.22
N GLU A 476 16.72 -5.21 -9.00
CA GLU A 476 18.19 -5.27 -9.10
C GLU A 476 18.83 -4.81 -7.80
N ALA A 477 19.98 -5.38 -7.44
CA ALA A 477 20.73 -4.90 -6.29
C ALA A 477 21.23 -3.48 -6.59
N GLY A 478 20.90 -2.51 -5.73
CA GLY A 478 21.40 -1.15 -5.84
C GLY A 478 22.93 -1.18 -5.91
N GLY A 479 23.50 -0.78 -7.04
CA GLY A 479 24.95 -0.76 -7.23
C GLY A 479 25.58 0.11 -6.15
N GLN A 480 26.37 -0.47 -5.25
CA GLN A 480 27.41 0.31 -4.61
C GLN A 480 28.28 0.83 -5.76
N SER A 481 28.27 2.13 -5.98
CA SER A 481 29.24 2.78 -6.87
C SER A 481 30.61 2.22 -6.53
N GLU A 482 31.24 1.56 -7.50
CA GLU A 482 32.60 1.05 -7.38
C GLU A 482 33.48 2.16 -6.81
N GLY A 483 33.82 2.02 -5.53
CA GLY A 483 34.81 2.88 -4.90
C GLY A 483 36.10 2.72 -5.69
N GLN A 484 36.63 3.86 -6.13
CA GLN A 484 37.95 4.01 -6.73
C GLN A 484 38.95 3.07 -6.07
N ASP A 485 39.51 2.16 -6.88
CA ASP A 485 40.75 1.47 -6.55
C ASP A 485 41.81 2.51 -6.20
N PRO A 486 42.44 2.44 -5.00
CA PRO A 486 43.64 3.21 -4.73
C PRO A 486 44.81 2.50 -5.42
N ASN A 487 45.24 3.04 -6.55
CA ASN A 487 46.61 2.88 -7.03
C ASN A 487 47.48 4.02 -6.52
#